data_AF-A0A815SP77-F1
#
_entry.id   AF-A0A815SP77-F1
#
_cell.length_a   1.000
_cell.length_b   1.000
_cell.length_c   1.000
_cell.angle_alpha   90.00
_cell.angle_beta   90.00
_cell.angle_gamma   90.00
#
_symmetry.space_group_name_H-M   'P 1'
#
loop_
_entity.id
_entity.type
_entity.pdbx_description
1 polymer ?
#
loop_
_entity_poly.entity_id
_entity_poly.type
_entity_poly.pdbx_seq_one_letter_code
_entity_poly.pdbx_strand_id
1 'polypeptide(L)'
;FHLQAPYPKPLFPVVGFTYSGKATITRSQQIPTSLDRQAAQFTGIEGHWKLVDYPRHSDCTGFKFHLIKQEAHTFSLSTSVINHLSCTLHYDPSTNKWHHQDAISTMMGGDSESMRKEGIINHLIAHIQTIESQGQKLVIISTDGDKVVLERYTPDAPQAHTKNVFSNED
;
A
#
# COMPACT_ATOMS: atom_id res chain seq x y z
N PHE A 1 8.85 -26.32 -3.11
CA PHE A 1 7.48 -26.61 -2.61
C PHE A 1 7.22 -28.11 -2.77
N HIS A 2 7.05 -28.85 -1.67
CA HIS A 2 6.62 -30.25 -1.69
C HIS A 2 5.15 -30.30 -1.26
N LEU A 3 4.25 -30.51 -2.21
CA LEU A 3 2.81 -30.69 -1.96
C LEU A 3 2.51 -32.19 -1.97
N GLN A 4 2.13 -32.76 -0.82
CA GLN A 4 1.65 -34.14 -0.73
C GLN A 4 0.12 -34.18 -0.83
N ALA A 5 -0.35 -35.15 -1.63
CA ALA A 5 -1.72 -35.41 -2.06
C ALA A 5 -2.62 -36.00 -0.93
N PRO A 6 -3.96 -36.09 -1.15
CA PRO A 6 -4.69 -35.81 -2.39
C PRO A 6 -5.58 -34.57 -2.34
N TYR A 7 -5.35 -33.64 -3.28
CA TYR A 7 -6.29 -32.58 -3.63
C TYR A 7 -7.04 -32.95 -4.91
N PRO A 8 -8.34 -32.61 -5.04
CA PRO A 8 -9.10 -32.85 -6.26
C PRO A 8 -8.48 -32.06 -7.42
N LYS A 9 -8.19 -32.77 -8.53
CA LYS A 9 -7.67 -32.18 -9.77
C LYS A 9 -8.85 -31.68 -10.63
N PRO A 10 -8.67 -30.57 -11.39
CA PRO A 10 -7.44 -29.78 -11.52
C PRO A 10 -7.37 -28.62 -10.49
N LEU A 11 -6.15 -28.29 -10.06
CA LEU A 11 -5.87 -27.06 -9.31
C LEU A 11 -6.09 -25.87 -10.23
N PHE A 12 -7.16 -25.11 -10.00
CA PHE A 12 -7.42 -23.86 -10.70
C PHE A 12 -6.63 -22.75 -10.02
N PRO A 13 -5.74 -22.01 -10.73
CA PRO A 13 -5.14 -20.82 -10.16
C PRO A 13 -6.25 -19.81 -9.85
N VAL A 14 -6.41 -19.48 -8.57
CA VAL A 14 -7.31 -18.42 -8.13
C VAL A 14 -6.51 -17.12 -8.11
N VAL A 15 -6.99 -16.11 -8.83
CA VAL A 15 -6.48 -14.74 -8.74
C VAL A 15 -7.62 -13.87 -8.21
N GLY A 16 -7.37 -13.20 -7.09
CA GLY A 16 -8.28 -12.20 -6.55
C GLY A 16 -7.81 -10.80 -6.91
N PHE A 17 -8.73 -9.95 -7.35
CA PHE A 17 -8.51 -8.52 -7.52
C PHE A 17 -9.53 -7.76 -6.67
N THR A 18 -9.08 -6.73 -5.97
CA THR A 18 -9.95 -5.79 -5.25
C THR A 18 -10.33 -4.57 -6.09
N TYR A 19 -9.74 -4.42 -7.29
CA TYR A 19 -9.97 -3.31 -8.24
C TYR A 19 -9.80 -3.79 -9.70
N SER A 20 -9.75 -2.87 -10.67
CA SER A 20 -9.41 -3.20 -12.06
C SER A 20 -7.99 -3.78 -12.14
N GLY A 21 -7.89 -5.01 -12.64
CA GLY A 21 -6.63 -5.71 -12.79
C GLY A 21 -6.69 -6.67 -13.97
N LYS A 22 -5.52 -6.94 -14.56
CA LYS A 22 -5.38 -7.95 -15.61
C LYS A 22 -4.51 -9.08 -15.08
N ALA A 23 -5.09 -10.26 -14.94
CA ALA A 23 -4.32 -11.50 -14.79
C ALA A 23 -4.09 -12.11 -16.16
N THR A 24 -2.84 -12.50 -16.42
CA THR A 24 -2.54 -13.45 -17.48
C THR A 24 -2.08 -14.74 -16.83
N ILE A 25 -2.83 -15.81 -17.02
CA ILE A 25 -2.45 -17.15 -16.56
C ILE A 25 -1.85 -17.87 -17.75
N THR A 26 -0.55 -18.14 -17.71
CA THR A 26 0.13 -18.94 -18.72
C THR A 26 0.39 -20.33 -18.18
N ARG A 27 -0.09 -21.37 -18.88
CA ARG A 27 0.22 -22.76 -18.55
C ARG A 27 1.68 -23.02 -18.92
N SER A 28 2.54 -23.17 -17.92
CA SER A 28 3.92 -23.58 -18.14
C SER A 28 3.99 -25.05 -18.56
N GLN A 29 4.86 -25.37 -19.52
CA GLN A 29 5.21 -26.74 -19.92
C GLN A 29 6.18 -27.40 -18.92
N GLN A 30 6.81 -26.60 -18.06
CA GLN A 30 7.79 -27.04 -17.07
C GLN A 30 7.36 -26.57 -15.68
N ILE A 31 7.58 -27.38 -14.65
CA ILE A 31 7.37 -26.96 -13.27
C ILE A 31 8.39 -25.86 -12.96
N PRO A 32 7.98 -24.62 -12.61
CA PRO A 32 8.91 -23.58 -12.24
C PRO A 32 9.71 -24.02 -11.01
N THR A 33 11.04 -24.07 -11.13
CA THR A 33 11.94 -24.39 -10.01
C THR A 33 12.27 -23.17 -9.17
N SER A 34 12.11 -21.96 -9.73
CA SER A 34 12.18 -20.67 -9.04
C SER A 34 10.93 -19.84 -9.34
N LEU A 35 10.62 -18.93 -8.43
CA LEU A 35 9.53 -17.96 -8.57
C LEU A 35 10.17 -16.57 -8.60
N ASP A 36 10.76 -16.21 -9.74
CA ASP A 36 11.41 -14.92 -9.91
C ASP A 36 10.36 -13.82 -9.98
N ARG A 37 10.14 -13.15 -8.84
CA ARG A 37 9.36 -11.93 -8.78
C ARG A 37 10.29 -10.79 -9.14
N GLN A 38 10.09 -10.17 -10.30
CA GLN A 38 10.70 -8.88 -10.56
C GLN A 38 10.16 -7.91 -9.50
N ALA A 39 11.03 -7.47 -8.60
CA ALA A 39 10.69 -6.40 -7.67
C ALA A 39 10.27 -5.18 -8.50
N ALA A 40 9.13 -4.58 -8.16
CA ALA A 40 8.70 -3.36 -8.83
C ALA A 40 9.79 -2.28 -8.63
N GLN A 41 10.42 -1.87 -9.73
CA GLN A 41 11.37 -0.77 -9.72
C GLN A 41 10.60 0.52 -9.85
N PHE A 42 10.35 1.19 -8.71
CA PHE A 42 9.70 2.48 -8.69
C PHE A 42 10.73 3.59 -8.86
N THR A 43 10.53 4.47 -9.83
CA THR A 43 11.42 5.60 -10.14
C THR A 43 10.85 6.96 -9.75
N GLY A 44 9.55 7.04 -9.44
CA GLY A 44 8.85 8.26 -9.05
C GLY A 44 8.39 8.25 -7.59
N ILE A 45 7.18 8.75 -7.36
CA ILE A 45 6.53 8.73 -6.04
C ILE A 45 5.84 7.39 -5.74
N GLU A 46 5.70 6.53 -6.75
CA GLU A 46 5.09 5.21 -6.60
C GLU A 46 5.90 4.34 -5.65
N GLY A 47 5.23 3.40 -5.00
CA GLY A 47 5.84 2.34 -4.20
C GLY A 47 5.47 2.39 -2.72
N HIS A 48 6.25 1.64 -1.94
CA HIS A 48 6.03 1.45 -0.52
C HIS A 48 6.92 2.40 0.28
N TRP A 49 6.29 3.15 1.18
CA TRP A 49 6.90 4.22 1.95
C TRP A 49 6.61 4.02 3.43
N LYS A 50 7.61 4.27 4.28
CA LYS A 50 7.48 4.22 5.73
C LYS A 50 7.67 5.61 6.28
N LEU A 51 6.76 6.07 7.13
CA LEU A 51 6.88 7.35 7.80
C LEU A 51 8.07 7.33 8.78
N VAL A 52 9.07 8.18 8.55
CA VAL A 52 10.29 8.23 9.37
C VAL A 52 10.44 9.51 10.16
N ASP A 53 9.78 10.60 9.73
CA ASP A 53 9.79 11.87 10.46
C ASP A 53 8.44 12.57 10.35
N TYR A 54 7.85 12.91 11.49
CA TYR A 54 6.67 13.76 11.63
C TYR A 54 6.78 14.59 12.92
N PRO A 55 7.38 15.81 12.87
CA PRO A 55 7.78 16.55 14.08
C PRO A 55 6.67 16.82 15.10
N ARG A 56 5.44 17.10 14.64
CA ARG A 56 4.30 17.34 15.54
C ARG A 56 3.70 16.04 16.13
N HIS A 57 3.97 14.89 15.50
CA HIS A 57 3.35 13.60 15.80
C HIS A 57 4.36 12.46 15.66
N SER A 58 5.45 12.52 16.45
CA SER A 58 6.54 11.54 16.38
C SER A 58 6.09 10.10 16.70
N ASP A 59 5.00 9.97 17.45
CA ASP A 59 4.34 8.71 17.80
C ASP A 59 3.62 8.02 16.62
N CYS A 60 3.48 8.72 15.48
CA CYS A 60 3.00 8.17 14.22
C CYS A 60 4.13 7.61 13.34
N THR A 61 5.40 7.74 13.72
CA THR A 61 6.49 7.14 12.95
C THR A 61 6.33 5.62 12.83
N GLY A 62 6.71 5.09 11.67
CA GLY A 62 6.60 3.66 11.34
C GLY A 62 5.37 3.27 10.53
N PHE A 63 4.35 4.14 10.39
CA PHE A 63 3.22 3.86 9.51
C PHE A 63 3.65 3.71 8.06
N LYS A 64 3.00 2.79 7.37
CA LYS A 64 3.34 2.39 6.00
C LYS A 64 2.29 2.94 5.04
N PHE A 65 2.77 3.52 3.96
CA PHE A 65 1.98 4.08 2.87
C PHE A 65 2.32 3.34 1.58
N HIS A 66 1.34 3.25 0.71
CA HIS A 66 1.50 2.67 -0.61
C HIS A 66 0.90 3.61 -1.64
N LEU A 67 1.74 4.10 -2.55
CA LEU A 67 1.33 4.91 -3.69
C LEU A 67 1.39 4.09 -4.97
N ILE A 68 0.28 4.03 -5.70
CA ILE A 68 0.18 3.34 -6.99
C ILE A 68 -0.29 4.33 -8.04
N LYS A 69 0.46 4.50 -9.13
CA LYS A 69 -0.01 5.26 -10.28
C LYS A 69 -1.20 4.57 -10.93
N GLN A 70 -2.30 5.29 -11.08
CA GLN A 70 -3.49 4.81 -11.77
C GLN A 70 -3.46 5.29 -13.23
N GLU A 71 -3.26 6.59 -13.44
CA GLU A 71 -3.27 7.24 -14.74
C GLU A 71 -2.22 8.37 -14.78
N ALA A 72 -2.16 9.13 -15.87
CA ALA A 72 -1.35 10.34 -15.93
C ALA A 72 -1.76 11.29 -14.80
N HIS A 73 -0.80 11.65 -13.94
CA HIS A 73 -1.00 12.56 -12.80
C HIS A 73 -2.02 12.11 -11.74
N THR A 74 -2.48 10.86 -11.78
CA THR A 74 -3.44 10.31 -10.80
C THR A 74 -2.84 9.10 -10.09
N PHE A 75 -2.88 9.12 -8.76
CA PHE A 75 -2.28 8.11 -7.90
C PHE A 75 -3.28 7.67 -6.83
N SER A 76 -3.30 6.38 -6.51
CA SER A 76 -3.97 5.86 -5.32
C SER A 76 -2.99 5.85 -4.17
N LEU A 77 -3.37 6.46 -3.05
CA LEU A 77 -2.67 6.41 -1.77
C LEU A 77 -3.43 5.49 -0.83
N SER A 78 -2.74 4.57 -0.17
CA SER A 78 -3.34 3.74 0.87
C SER A 78 -2.41 3.56 2.06
N THR A 79 -3.00 3.40 3.24
CA THR A 79 -2.30 3.11 4.50
C THR A 79 -3.21 2.31 5.43
N SER A 80 -2.61 1.62 6.39
CA SER A 80 -3.36 0.90 7.42
C SER A 80 -2.86 1.30 8.80
N VAL A 81 -3.78 1.79 9.64
CA VAL A 81 -3.55 2.06 11.06
C VAL A 81 -4.30 1.01 11.89
N ILE A 82 -5.58 1.26 12.19
CA ILE A 82 -6.56 0.21 12.51
C ILE A 82 -7.32 -0.10 11.23
N ASN A 83 -7.86 0.96 10.63
CA ASN A 83 -8.58 0.92 9.39
C ASN A 83 -7.64 0.99 8.20
N HIS A 84 -8.13 0.43 7.10
CA HIS A 84 -7.57 0.71 5.80
C HIS A 84 -8.10 2.06 5.32
N LEU A 85 -7.19 3.02 5.20
CA LEU A 85 -7.46 4.33 4.61
C LEU A 85 -7.00 4.31 3.16
N SER A 86 -7.85 4.79 2.25
CA SER A 86 -7.54 4.89 0.82
C SER A 86 -8.08 6.19 0.24
N CYS A 87 -7.29 6.88 -0.59
CA CYS A 87 -7.72 8.07 -1.32
C CYS A 87 -7.09 8.14 -2.71
N THR A 88 -7.69 8.95 -3.58
CA THR A 88 -7.12 9.29 -4.89
C THR A 88 -6.44 10.65 -4.79
N LEU A 89 -5.21 10.74 -5.29
CA LEU A 89 -4.40 11.94 -5.41
C LEU A 89 -4.32 12.35 -6.88
N HIS A 90 -4.54 13.63 -7.16
CA HIS A 90 -4.41 14.24 -8.47
C HIS A 90 -3.35 15.34 -8.42
N TYR A 91 -2.33 15.22 -9.27
CA TYR A 91 -1.29 16.24 -9.41
C TYR A 91 -1.66 17.22 -10.52
N ASP A 92 -1.68 18.51 -10.21
CA ASP A 92 -1.85 19.58 -11.19
C ASP A 92 -0.47 20.10 -11.63
N PRO A 93 -0.01 19.78 -12.86
CA PRO A 93 1.29 20.24 -13.34
C PRO A 93 1.36 21.75 -13.60
N SER A 94 0.21 22.43 -13.73
CA SER A 94 0.18 23.88 -13.96
C SER A 94 0.46 24.69 -12.69
N THR A 95 0.12 24.13 -11.52
CA THR A 95 0.31 24.79 -10.22
C THR A 95 1.32 24.09 -9.32
N ASN A 96 1.82 22.91 -9.72
CA ASN A 96 2.69 22.05 -8.91
C ASN A 96 2.07 21.71 -7.55
N LYS A 97 0.75 21.50 -7.53
CA LYS A 97 -0.02 21.17 -6.32
C LYS A 97 -0.72 19.84 -6.46
N TRP A 98 -0.99 19.25 -5.31
CA TRP A 98 -1.77 18.02 -5.19
C TRP A 98 -3.18 18.33 -4.70
N HIS A 99 -4.15 17.65 -5.28
CA HIS A 99 -5.52 17.60 -4.84
C HIS A 99 -5.84 16.16 -4.44
N HIS A 100 -6.70 15.98 -3.46
CA HIS A 100 -7.14 14.65 -3.05
C HIS A 100 -8.67 14.58 -3.07
N GLN A 101 -9.17 13.38 -3.28
CA GLN A 101 -10.55 13.04 -2.92
C GLN A 101 -10.61 12.72 -1.42
N ASP A 102 -11.80 12.76 -0.84
CA ASP A 102 -12.00 12.32 0.54
C ASP A 102 -11.52 10.89 0.73
N ALA A 103 -10.78 10.64 1.81
CA ALA A 103 -10.30 9.30 2.13
C ALA A 103 -11.46 8.40 2.57
N ILE A 104 -11.45 7.16 2.10
CA ILE A 104 -12.39 6.11 2.49
C ILE A 104 -11.73 5.27 3.59
N SER A 105 -12.49 4.91 4.62
CA SER A 105 -12.06 4.09 5.76
C SER A 105 -12.92 2.85 5.92
N THR A 106 -12.35 1.75 6.43
CA THR A 106 -13.08 0.53 6.81
C THR A 106 -13.91 0.65 8.10
N MET A 107 -13.77 1.75 8.85
CA MET A 107 -14.58 2.08 10.04
C MET A 107 -14.68 1.01 11.16
N MET A 108 -13.67 0.15 11.29
CA MET A 108 -13.47 -0.73 12.44
C MET A 108 -13.15 0.09 13.69
N GLY A 109 -13.66 -0.37 14.84
CA GLY A 109 -13.31 0.18 16.14
C GLY A 109 -11.94 -0.34 16.62
N GLY A 110 -11.23 0.50 17.38
CA GLY A 110 -9.99 0.12 18.05
C GLY A 110 -9.82 0.89 19.35
N ASP A 111 -8.67 0.71 20.02
CA ASP A 111 -8.34 1.44 21.24
C ASP A 111 -8.17 2.96 20.96
N SER A 112 -8.31 3.77 22.01
CA SER A 112 -8.28 5.23 21.88
C SER A 112 -6.97 5.78 21.33
N GLU A 113 -5.83 5.14 21.59
CA GLU A 113 -4.54 5.59 21.08
C GLU A 113 -4.45 5.35 19.58
N SER A 114 -4.82 4.17 19.14
CA SER A 114 -4.81 3.79 17.73
C SER A 114 -5.82 4.60 16.91
N MET A 115 -7.02 4.88 17.45
CA MET A 115 -8.00 5.78 16.82
C MET A 115 -7.49 7.21 16.70
N ARG A 116 -6.79 7.73 17.72
CA ARG A 116 -6.15 9.06 17.66
C ARG A 116 -5.09 9.11 16.57
N LYS A 117 -4.22 8.10 16.48
CA LYS A 117 -3.18 8.02 15.43
C LYS A 117 -3.80 7.95 14.04
N GLU A 118 -4.87 7.18 13.87
CA GLU A 118 -5.62 7.14 12.62
C GLU A 118 -6.18 8.52 12.24
N GLY A 119 -6.75 9.25 13.20
CA GLY A 119 -7.20 10.63 13.00
C GLY A 119 -6.09 11.56 12.51
N ILE A 120 -4.88 11.46 13.08
CA ILE A 120 -3.71 12.24 12.66
C ILE A 120 -3.29 11.88 11.23
N ILE A 121 -3.26 10.59 10.88
CA ILE A 121 -2.88 10.14 9.54
C ILE A 121 -3.92 10.54 8.51
N ASN A 122 -5.21 10.43 8.85
CA ASN A 122 -6.30 10.90 8.00
C ASN A 122 -6.24 12.42 7.79
N HIS A 123 -5.92 13.18 8.86
CA HIS A 123 -5.71 14.63 8.78
C HIS A 123 -4.55 14.98 7.84
N LEU A 124 -3.40 14.31 7.97
CA LEU A 124 -2.26 14.49 7.07
C LEU A 124 -2.67 14.27 5.60
N ILE A 125 -3.39 13.18 5.31
CA ILE A 125 -3.86 12.84 3.96
C ILE A 125 -4.79 13.92 3.40
N ALA A 126 -5.74 14.38 4.22
CA ALA A 126 -6.72 15.41 3.85
C ALA A 126 -6.13 16.82 3.71
N HIS A 127 -4.84 17.00 4.01
CA HIS A 127 -4.17 18.29 3.95
C HIS A 127 -2.89 18.22 3.09
N ILE A 128 -2.68 17.18 2.29
CA ILE A 128 -1.53 17.09 1.38
C ILE A 128 -1.56 18.24 0.38
N GLN A 129 -0.51 19.06 0.37
CA GLN A 129 -0.34 20.17 -0.57
C GLN A 129 0.71 19.85 -1.63
N THR A 130 1.88 19.37 -1.20
CA THR A 130 2.97 18.97 -2.10
C THR A 130 3.53 17.60 -1.72
N ILE A 131 3.99 16.88 -2.74
CA ILE A 131 4.72 15.62 -2.62
C ILE A 131 5.95 15.72 -3.51
N GLU A 132 7.14 15.57 -2.92
CA GLU A 132 8.41 15.64 -3.61
C GLU A 132 9.20 14.35 -3.44
N SER A 133 9.58 13.70 -4.55
CA SER A 133 10.46 12.54 -4.52
C SER A 133 11.92 12.96 -4.56
N GLN A 134 12.71 12.45 -3.62
CA GLN A 134 14.14 12.66 -3.48
C GLN A 134 14.85 11.30 -3.45
N GLY A 135 14.56 10.45 -4.45
CA GLY A 135 15.10 9.10 -4.57
C GLY A 135 14.47 8.13 -3.57
N GLN A 136 15.18 7.85 -2.47
CA GLN A 136 14.68 6.96 -1.40
C GLN A 136 13.83 7.68 -0.36
N LYS A 137 13.68 9.01 -0.49
CA LYS A 137 12.85 9.82 0.40
C LYS A 137 11.67 10.43 -0.35
N LEU A 138 10.53 10.51 0.32
CA LEU A 138 9.36 11.26 -0.11
C LEU A 138 9.11 12.34 0.95
N VAL A 139 9.01 13.59 0.52
CA VAL A 139 8.68 14.72 1.40
C VAL A 139 7.25 15.15 1.10
N ILE A 140 6.39 15.11 2.11
CA ILE A 140 5.03 15.63 2.03
C ILE A 140 4.99 16.94 2.80
N ILE A 141 4.44 17.98 2.18
CA ILE A 141 4.12 19.24 2.84
C ILE A 141 2.61 19.37 2.92
N SER A 142 2.08 19.57 4.14
CA SER A 142 0.66 19.81 4.34
C SER A 142 0.30 21.30 4.21
N THR A 143 -0.98 21.58 3.99
CA THR A 143 -1.51 22.95 4.01
C THR A 143 -1.36 23.65 5.37
N ASP A 144 -1.19 22.88 6.45
CA ASP A 144 -0.89 23.38 7.81
C ASP A 144 0.60 23.70 8.03
N GLY A 145 1.43 23.51 6.99
CA GLY A 145 2.87 23.72 7.02
C GLY A 145 3.66 22.57 7.65
N ASP A 146 3.05 21.42 7.90
CA ASP A 146 3.79 20.25 8.36
C ASP A 146 4.67 19.72 7.25
N LYS A 147 5.92 19.40 7.59
CA LYS A 147 6.86 18.70 6.72
C LYS A 147 7.03 17.28 7.25
N VAL A 148 6.60 16.31 6.44
CA VAL A 148 6.59 14.89 6.78
C VAL A 148 7.54 14.16 5.84
N VAL A 149 8.39 13.29 6.38
CA VAL A 149 9.37 12.53 5.57
C VAL A 149 9.06 11.05 5.63
N LEU A 150 8.94 10.44 4.46
CA LEU A 150 8.82 9.00 4.30
C LEU A 150 10.07 8.45 3.63
N GLU A 151 10.43 7.23 3.99
CA GLU A 151 11.53 6.48 3.40
C GLU A 151 10.99 5.27 2.64
N ARG A 152 11.51 5.05 1.44
CA ARG A 152 11.15 3.91 0.62
C ARG A 152 11.61 2.62 1.29
N TYR A 153 10.77 1.60 1.30
CA TYR A 153 11.14 0.27 1.80
C TYR A 153 10.67 -0.82 0.84
N THR A 154 11.33 -1.98 0.90
CA THR A 154 10.88 -3.19 0.21
C THR A 154 10.06 -4.00 1.19
N PRO A 155 8.76 -4.25 0.94
CA PRO A 155 7.99 -5.14 1.80
C PRO A 155 8.56 -6.54 1.75
N ASP A 156 8.53 -7.24 2.88
CA ASP A 156 8.92 -8.64 2.94
C ASP A 156 8.07 -9.45 1.96
N ALA A 157 8.67 -10.47 1.38
CA ALA A 157 7.92 -11.42 0.57
C ALA A 157 6.77 -11.99 1.43
N PRO A 158 5.54 -12.08 0.90
CA PRO A 158 4.44 -12.67 1.65
C PRO A 158 4.84 -14.08 2.06
N GLN A 159 4.69 -14.38 3.36
CA GLN A 159 4.95 -15.71 3.88
C GLN A 159 3.99 -16.70 3.22
N ALA A 160 4.44 -17.93 3.03
CA ALA A 160 3.58 -19.00 2.53
C ALA A 160 2.42 -19.19 3.51
N HIS A 161 1.21 -18.87 3.10
CA HIS A 161 0.02 -19.19 3.87
C HIS A 161 -0.36 -20.64 3.57
N THR A 162 0.05 -21.56 4.45
CA THR A 162 -0.20 -23.00 4.29
C THR A 162 -1.45 -23.48 5.02
N LYS A 163 -2.23 -22.58 5.62
CA LYS A 163 -3.52 -22.97 6.22
C LYS A 163 -4.51 -23.26 5.10
N ASN A 164 -5.06 -24.47 5.13
CA ASN A 164 -6.18 -24.82 4.29
C ASN A 164 -7.38 -24.01 4.79
N VAL A 165 -7.93 -23.12 3.95
CA VAL A 165 -9.06 -22.24 4.33
C VAL A 165 -10.33 -23.03 4.69
N PHE A 166 -10.31 -24.35 4.46
CA PHE A 166 -11.39 -25.29 4.75
C PHE A 166 -11.07 -26.30 5.86
N SER A 167 -9.90 -26.27 6.49
CA SER A 167 -9.67 -27.08 7.68
C SER A 167 -10.29 -26.38 8.87
N ASN A 168 -11.55 -26.71 9.15
CA ASN A 168 -12.16 -26.51 10.47
C ASN A 168 -11.48 -27.46 11.46
N GLU A 169 -10.29 -27.10 11.91
CA GLU A 169 -9.74 -27.65 13.15
C GLU A 169 -9.72 -26.49 14.15
N ASP A 170 -10.73 -26.48 15.03
CA ASP A 170 -10.75 -25.75 16.29
C ASP A 170 -9.69 -26.30 17.25
#